data_AF-A0A0M5JF97-F1
#
_entry.id   AF-A0A0M5JF97-F1
#
_cell.length_a   1.000
_cell.length_b   1.000
_cell.length_c   1.000
_cell.angle_alpha   90.00
_cell.angle_beta   90.00
_cell.angle_gamma   90.00
#
_symmetry.space_group_name_H-M   'P 1'
#
loop_
_entity.id
_entity.type
_entity.pdbx_description
1 polymer ?
#
loop_
_entity_poly.entity_id
_entity_poly.type
_entity_poly.pdbx_seq_one_letter_code
_entity_poly.pdbx_strand_id
1 'polypeptide(L)' 'MDLNLRAAVIHNIANNTQQELEDTIVDAIQNGEEKMLPGLGVLFEIIWNNSSEDEKKEMLEALEGGLKK' A
#
# COMPACT_ATOMS: atom_id res chain seq x y z
N MET A 1 -11.66 -1.66 -17.29
CA MET A 1 -11.70 -3.07 -16.83
C MET A 1 -11.02 -3.13 -15.45
N ASP A 2 -11.33 -2.16 -14.58
CA ASP A 2 -10.46 -1.76 -13.44
C ASP A 2 -11.03 -2.16 -12.09
N LEU A 3 -12.34 -2.44 -12.02
CA LEU A 3 -13.00 -2.86 -10.79
C LEU A 3 -12.46 -4.18 -10.23
N ASN A 4 -11.90 -5.04 -11.08
CA ASN A 4 -11.46 -6.38 -10.68
C ASN A 4 -10.09 -6.39 -10.02
N LEU A 5 -9.17 -5.47 -10.38
CA LEU A 5 -7.82 -5.47 -9.82
C LEU A 5 -7.85 -4.98 -8.37
N ARG A 6 -8.53 -3.87 -8.08
CA ARG A 6 -8.72 -3.36 -6.71
C ARG A 6 -9.42 -4.40 -5.83
N ALA A 7 -10.48 -5.02 -6.33
CA ALA A 7 -11.20 -6.06 -5.62
C ALA A 7 -10.33 -7.32 -5.37
N ALA A 8 -9.53 -7.74 -6.36
CA ALA A 8 -8.63 -8.88 -6.23
C ALA A 8 -7.50 -8.61 -5.22
N VAL A 9 -6.90 -7.41 -5.24
CA VAL A 9 -5.89 -7.00 -4.27
C VAL A 9 -6.49 -7.02 -2.87
N ILE A 10 -7.63 -6.36 -2.66
CA ILE A 10 -8.34 -6.33 -1.36
C ILE A 10 -8.66 -7.75 -0.89
N HIS A 11 -9.17 -8.61 -1.77
CA HIS A 11 -9.51 -9.99 -1.41
C HIS A 11 -8.26 -10.79 -1.01
N ASN A 12 -7.17 -10.65 -1.76
CA ASN A 12 -5.91 -11.34 -1.46
C ASN A 12 -5.34 -10.91 -0.11
N ILE A 13 -5.37 -9.62 0.22
CA ILE A 13 -4.75 -9.08 1.45
C ILE A 13 -5.69 -9.10 2.67
N ALA A 14 -7.01 -9.17 2.49
CA ALA A 14 -7.97 -9.06 3.59
C ALA A 14 -7.87 -10.20 4.62
N ASN A 15 -7.29 -11.35 4.22
CA ASN A 15 -7.03 -12.48 5.11
C ASN A 15 -5.56 -12.62 5.49
N ASN A 16 -4.70 -11.71 5.03
CA ASN A 16 -3.27 -11.79 5.29
C ASN A 16 -2.97 -11.36 6.73
N THR A 17 -2.00 -12.04 7.33
CA THR A 17 -1.38 -11.60 8.57
C THR A 17 -0.52 -10.35 8.32
N GLN A 18 -0.18 -9.63 9.39
CA GLN A 18 0.70 -8.46 9.30
C GLN A 18 2.03 -8.79 8.60
N GLN A 19 2.58 -9.98 8.83
CA GLN A 19 3.82 -10.42 8.21
C GLN A 19 3.65 -10.63 6.69
N GLU A 20 2.57 -11.29 6.27
CA GLU A 20 2.29 -11.48 4.84
C GLU A 20 1.99 -10.17 4.10
N LEU A 21 1.39 -9.19 4.79
CA LEU A 21 1.21 -7.84 4.26
C LEU A 21 2.56 -7.15 4.05
N GLU A 22 3.47 -7.25 5.03
CA GLU A 22 4.82 -6.70 4.92
C GLU A 22 5.60 -7.37 3.79
N ASP A 23 5.63 -8.71 3.73
CA ASP A 23 6.27 -9.46 2.65
C ASP A 23 5.73 -9.04 1.28
N THR A 24 4.40 -8.91 1.14
CA THR A 24 3.77 -8.45 -0.11
C THR A 24 4.20 -7.03 -0.50
N ILE A 25 4.31 -6.13 0.47
CA ILE A 25 4.76 -4.76 0.24
C ILE A 25 6.23 -4.75 -0.19
N VAL A 26 7.08 -5.48 0.52
CA VAL A 26 8.53 -5.58 0.25
C VAL A 26 8.76 -6.21 -1.13
N ASP A 27 8.08 -7.29 -1.47
CA ASP A 27 8.15 -7.93 -2.78
C ASP A 27 7.70 -6.98 -3.90
N ALA A 28 6.62 -6.23 -3.70
CA ALA A 28 6.14 -5.27 -4.70
C ALA A 28 7.11 -4.10 -4.92
N ILE A 29 7.82 -3.68 -3.87
CA ILE A 29 8.85 -2.63 -3.95
C ILE A 29 10.14 -3.17 -4.58
N GLN A 30 10.61 -4.35 -4.16
CA GLN A 30 11.88 -4.93 -4.60
C GLN A 30 11.83 -5.46 -6.03
N ASN A 31 10.75 -6.15 -6.41
CA ASN A 31 10.64 -6.72 -7.74
C ASN A 31 10.34 -5.64 -8.80
N GLY A 32 9.90 -4.45 -8.39
CA GLY A 32 9.67 -3.31 -9.28
C GLY A 32 8.71 -3.60 -10.44
N GLU A 33 7.95 -4.69 -10.36
CA GLU A 33 7.01 -5.07 -11.40
C GLU A 33 5.91 -4.01 -11.45
N GLU A 34 5.86 -3.25 -12.55
CA GLU A 34 4.85 -2.20 -12.78
C GLU A 34 3.41 -2.71 -12.61
N LYS A 35 3.20 -4.03 -12.66
CA LYS A 35 1.92 -4.71 -12.41
C LYS A 35 1.53 -4.84 -10.93
N MET A 36 2.49 -4.80 -10.00
CA MET A 36 2.24 -4.85 -8.55
C MET A 36 2.11 -3.47 -7.91
N LEU A 37 2.65 -2.43 -8.56
CA LEU A 37 2.51 -1.02 -8.11
C LEU A 37 1.05 -0.56 -7.92
N PRO A 38 0.07 -0.95 -8.77
CA PRO A 38 -1.33 -0.64 -8.54
C PRO A 38 -1.87 -1.22 -7.23
N GLY A 39 -1.34 -2.37 -6.77
CA GLY A 39 -1.72 -2.99 -5.51
C GLY A 39 -1.20 -2.24 -4.28
N LEU A 40 0.04 -1.75 -4.35
CA LEU A 40 0.61 -0.87 -3.32
C LEU A 40 -0.20 0.42 -3.17
N GLY A 41 -0.68 1.00 -4.27
CA GLY A 41 -1.56 2.18 -4.23
C GLY A 41 -2.88 1.91 -3.50
N VAL A 42 -3.49 0.73 -3.72
CA VAL A 42 -4.72 0.32 -3.01
C VAL A 42 -4.45 0.10 -1.53
N LEU A 43 -3.33 -0.52 -1.16
CA LEU A 43 -2.92 -0.69 0.24
C LEU A 43 -2.76 0.67 0.93
N PHE A 44 -2.05 1.60 0.29
CA PHE A 44 -1.87 2.95 0.81
C PHE A 44 -3.21 3.70 0.94
N GLU A 45 -4.12 3.57 -0.03
CA GLU A 45 -5.47 4.15 0.05
C GLU A 45 -6.26 3.61 1.25
N ILE A 46 -6.17 2.31 1.54
CA ILE A 46 -6.86 1.69 2.69
C ILE A 46 -6.28 2.21 4.00
N ILE A 47 -4.95 2.25 4.12
CA ILE A 47 -4.26 2.78 5.29
C ILE A 47 -4.68 4.25 5.49
N TRP A 48 -4.55 5.08 4.45
CA TRP A 48 -4.95 6.48 4.47
C TRP A 48 -6.40 6.69 4.90
N ASN A 49 -7.34 5.88 4.41
CA ASN A 49 -8.75 6.01 4.78
C ASN A 49 -9.05 5.58 6.22
N ASN A 50 -8.28 4.63 6.78
CA ASN A 50 -8.43 4.18 8.16
C ASN A 50 -7.61 5.00 9.17
N SER A 51 -6.70 5.85 8.70
CA SER A 51 -5.85 6.67 9.54
C SER A 51 -6.51 7.98 9.99
N SER A 52 -6.17 8.35 11.22
CA SER A 52 -6.48 9.61 11.88
C SER A 52 -5.73 10.78 11.23
N GLU A 53 -6.11 12.02 11.57
CA GLU A 53 -5.42 13.21 11.04
C GLU A 53 -3.93 13.24 11.45
N ASP A 54 -3.60 12.83 12.67
CA ASP A 54 -2.21 12.74 13.14
C ASP A 54 -1.41 11.69 12.35
N GLU A 55 -1.97 10.48 12.16
CA GLU A 55 -1.32 9.40 11.41
C GLU A 55 -1.10 9.80 9.94
N LYS A 56 -2.08 10.47 9.32
CA LYS A 56 -1.94 11.01 7.96
C LYS A 56 -0.81 12.03 7.88
N LYS A 57 -0.68 12.88 8.90
CA LYS A 57 0.40 13.87 8.97
C LYS A 57 1.76 13.19 9.08
N GLU A 58 1.91 12.18 9.94
CA GLU A 58 3.15 11.40 10.05
C GLU A 58 3.51 10.72 8.71
N MET A 59 2.51 10.17 8.00
CA MET A 59 2.73 9.58 6.68
C MET A 59 3.21 10.62 5.66
N LEU A 60 2.61 11.81 5.64
CA LEU A 60 3.06 12.90 4.77
C LEU A 60 4.48 13.33 5.10
N GLU A 61 4.82 13.48 6.38
CA GLU A 61 6.18 13.84 6.81
C GLU A 61 7.21 12.77 6.38
N ALA A 62 6.88 11.49 6.52
CA ALA A 62 7.71 10.38 6.05
C ALA A 62 7.87 10.38 4.52
N LEU A 63 6.79 10.61 3.78
CA LEU A 63 6.80 10.71 2.31
C LEU A 63 7.63 11.89 1.83
N GLU A 64 7.43 13.08 2.42
CA GLU A 64 8.21 14.27 2.10
C GLU A 64 9.71 14.07 2.39
N GLY A 65 10.04 13.40 3.49
CA GLY A 65 11.42 13.05 3.82
C GLY A 65 12.04 12.06 2.83
N GLY A 66 11.26 11.12 2.31
CA GLY A 66 11.69 10.16 1.28
C GLY A 66 11.88 10.79 -0.10
N LEU A 67 11.01 11.72 -0.49
CA LEU A 67 11.06 12.40 -1.80
C LEU A 67 12.13 13.49 -1.89
N LYS A 68 12.56 14.05 -0.76
CA LYS A 68 13.60 15.09 -0.70
C LYS A 68 15.02 14.51 -0.61
N LYS A 69 15.19 13.18 -0.70
CA LYS A 69 16.48 12.49 -0.82
C LYS A 69 16.86 12.27 -2.28
#